data_AF-A0A382IV21-F1
#
_entry.id   AF-A0A382IV21-F1
#
_cell.length_a   1.000
_cell.length_b   1.000
_cell.length_c   1.000
_cell.angle_alpha   90.00
_cell.angle_beta   90.00
_cell.angle_gamma   90.00
#
_symmetry.space_group_name_H-M   'P 1'
#
loop_
_entity.id
_entity.type
_entity.pdbx_description
1 polymer ?
#
loop_
_entity_poly.entity_id
_entity_poly.type
_entity_poly.pdbx_seq_one_letter_code
_entity_poly.pdbx_strand_id
1 'polypeptide(L)'
;EVILSGGYAMGQPPDDADEEFVGMRHGTGHGIGLDVHEPILLAKGGEEILAGEVFTVEPGLYSAKYGGVRVEDMVAVTANGYENFNQLHSGLDWK
;
A
#
# COMPACT_ATOMS: atom_id res chain seq x y z
N GLU A 1 -10.61 -2.71 -1.67
CA GLU A 1 -11.95 -2.14 -1.40
C GLU A 1 -11.90 -0.72 -0.84
N VAL A 2 -11.06 -0.44 0.17
CA VAL A 2 -10.95 0.89 0.82
C VAL A 2 -10.75 2.04 -0.17
N ILE A 3 -9.78 1.96 -1.08
CA ILE A 3 -9.48 3.04 -2.05
C ILE A 3 -10.70 3.40 -2.92
N LEU A 4 -11.33 2.38 -3.50
CA LEU A 4 -12.52 2.55 -4.34
C LEU A 4 -13.70 3.10 -3.53
N SER A 5 -13.92 2.61 -2.30
CA SER A 5 -14.98 3.11 -1.42
C SER A 5 -14.76 4.55 -0.97
N GLY A 6 -13.50 5.02 -0.94
CA GLY A 6 -13.13 6.41 -0.70
C GLY A 6 -13.36 7.34 -1.90
N GLY A 7 -13.84 6.81 -3.03
CA GLY A 7 -14.07 7.59 -4.26
C GLY A 7 -12.83 7.75 -5.15
N TYR A 8 -11.74 7.03 -4.87
CA TYR A 8 -10.51 7.10 -5.65
C TYR A 8 -10.38 5.95 -6.64
N ALA A 9 -9.66 6.19 -7.74
CA ALA A 9 -9.41 5.19 -8.76
C ALA A 9 -8.20 4.30 -8.44
N MET A 10 -8.22 3.08 -8.99
CA MET A 10 -7.09 2.15 -9.00
C MET A 10 -6.57 1.95 -10.43
N GLY A 11 -5.27 1.81 -10.60
CA GLY A 11 -4.61 1.62 -11.90
C GLY A 11 -4.07 2.92 -12.49
N GLN A 12 -3.66 2.86 -13.76
CA GLN A 12 -3.15 4.05 -14.46
C GLN A 12 -4.27 5.09 -14.64
N PRO A 13 -3.95 6.39 -14.62
CA PRO A 13 -4.90 7.43 -14.97
C PRO A 13 -5.47 7.18 -16.38
N PRO A 14 -6.76 7.44 -16.61
CA PRO A 14 -7.32 7.52 -17.96
C PRO A 14 -6.55 8.51 -18.85
N ASP A 15 -6.57 8.29 -20.17
CA ASP A 15 -5.86 9.15 -21.13
C ASP A 15 -6.37 10.62 -21.12
N ASP A 16 -7.62 10.83 -20.70
CA ASP A 16 -8.28 12.13 -20.57
C ASP A 16 -8.27 12.68 -19.13
N ALA A 17 -7.54 12.04 -18.21
CA ALA A 17 -7.42 12.52 -16.84
C ALA A 17 -6.74 13.89 -16.79
N ASP A 18 -7.35 14.81 -16.04
CA ASP A 18 -6.73 16.09 -15.73
C ASP A 18 -5.65 15.94 -14.64
N GLU A 19 -4.92 17.04 -14.37
CA GLU A 19 -3.87 17.04 -13.35
C GLU A 19 -4.41 16.85 -11.92
N GLU A 20 -5.72 17.07 -11.69
CA GLU A 20 -6.35 16.93 -10.39
C GLU A 20 -6.71 15.48 -10.06
N PHE A 21 -6.80 14.61 -11.06
CA PHE A 21 -7.10 13.19 -10.90
C PHE A 21 -6.28 12.56 -9.75
N VAL A 22 -6.98 11.86 -8.86
CA VAL A 22 -6.39 11.18 -7.71
C VAL A 22 -6.62 9.68 -7.82
N GLY A 23 -5.54 8.91 -7.77
CA GLY A 23 -5.64 7.44 -7.79
C GLY A 23 -4.41 6.73 -7.24
N MET A 24 -4.56 5.42 -7.05
CA MET A 24 -3.51 4.51 -6.62
C MET A 24 -3.07 3.63 -7.80
N ARG A 25 -1.78 3.70 -8.15
CA ARG A 25 -1.22 3.12 -9.39
C ARG A 25 -0.50 1.79 -9.20
N HIS A 26 -0.46 1.27 -7.99
CA HIS A 26 0.30 0.07 -7.60
C HIS A 26 -0.53 -0.85 -6.69
N GLY A 27 0.01 -2.04 -6.38
CA GLY A 27 -0.52 -2.92 -5.34
C GLY A 27 -0.34 -2.31 -3.94
N THR A 28 -0.93 -2.91 -2.92
CA THR A 28 -0.84 -2.42 -1.54
C THR A 28 0.42 -2.86 -0.81
N GLY A 29 1.33 -3.59 -1.44
CA GLY A 29 2.63 -3.94 -0.86
C GLY A 29 3.28 -5.16 -1.47
N HIS A 30 4.38 -5.57 -0.87
CA HIS A 30 5.23 -6.67 -1.31
C HIS A 30 5.91 -7.35 -0.12
N GLY A 31 6.38 -8.59 -0.31
CA GLY A 31 7.20 -9.29 0.66
C GLY A 31 8.52 -8.58 0.90
N ILE A 32 9.03 -8.72 2.12
CA ILE A 32 10.31 -8.13 2.55
C ILE A 32 11.05 -9.08 3.47
N GLY A 33 12.36 -9.18 3.29
CA GLY A 33 13.20 -10.09 4.05
C GLY A 33 14.67 -9.77 3.85
N LEU A 34 15.38 -10.65 3.14
CA LEU A 34 16.78 -10.39 2.78
C LEU A 34 16.87 -9.38 1.63
N ASP A 35 15.88 -9.40 0.74
CA ASP A 35 15.70 -8.40 -0.29
C ASP A 35 14.59 -7.43 0.09
N VAL A 36 14.68 -6.20 -0.43
CA VAL A 36 13.64 -5.18 -0.22
C VAL A 36 12.34 -5.60 -0.88
N HIS A 37 12.40 -6.25 -2.04
CA HIS A 37 11.24 -6.79 -2.73
C HIS A 37 11.42 -8.29 -2.94
N GLU A 38 10.65 -9.07 -2.20
CA GLU A 38 10.51 -10.52 -2.38
C GLU A 38 9.01 -10.86 -2.51
N PRO A 39 8.64 -12.06 -2.99
CA PRO A 39 7.28 -12.55 -2.82
C PRO A 39 6.87 -12.49 -1.34
N ILE A 40 5.62 -12.22 -1.00
CA ILE A 40 4.42 -12.21 -1.86
C ILE A 40 4.09 -10.83 -2.46
N LEU A 41 3.19 -10.81 -3.45
CA LEU A 41 2.64 -9.57 -4.01
C LEU A 41 1.26 -9.28 -3.43
N LEU A 42 1.09 -8.13 -2.75
CA LEU A 42 -0.22 -7.69 -2.29
C LEU A 42 -0.91 -6.85 -3.37
N ALA A 43 -1.42 -7.53 -4.40
CA ALA A 43 -2.19 -6.91 -5.47
C ALA A 43 -3.25 -7.88 -6.02
N LYS A 44 -4.05 -7.40 -6.98
CA LYS A 44 -4.97 -8.27 -7.71
C LYS A 44 -4.17 -9.37 -8.42
N GLY A 45 -4.49 -10.63 -8.13
CA GLY A 45 -3.78 -11.79 -8.66
C GLY A 45 -2.59 -12.25 -7.82
N GLY A 46 -2.38 -11.67 -6.63
CA GLY A 46 -1.46 -12.20 -5.63
C GLY A 46 -1.92 -13.54 -5.05
N GLU A 47 -0.99 -14.24 -4.41
CA GLU A 47 -1.24 -15.53 -3.76
C GLU A 47 -1.91 -15.36 -2.38
N GLU A 48 -2.30 -16.48 -1.78
CA GLU A 48 -2.80 -16.49 -0.40
C GLU A 48 -1.70 -16.07 0.58
N ILE A 49 -2.09 -15.27 1.59
CA ILE A 49 -1.19 -14.85 2.66
C ILE A 49 -1.06 -15.97 3.70
N LEU A 50 0.17 -16.35 4.03
CA LEU A 50 0.47 -17.44 4.95
C LEU A 50 1.12 -16.95 6.26
N ALA A 51 0.92 -17.71 7.34
CA ALA A 51 1.60 -17.44 8.61
C ALA A 51 3.12 -17.58 8.46
N GLY A 52 3.87 -16.62 9.01
CA GLY A 52 5.33 -16.51 8.88
C GLY A 52 5.79 -15.59 7.75
N GLU A 53 4.90 -15.18 6.85
CA GLU A 53 5.24 -14.17 5.83
C GLU A 53 5.38 -12.77 6.44
N VAL A 54 6.28 -12.00 5.85
CA VAL A 54 6.52 -10.60 6.22
C VAL A 54 6.41 -9.74 4.96
N PHE A 55 5.61 -8.69 5.02
CA PHE A 55 5.35 -7.83 3.87
C PHE A 55 4.98 -6.40 4.28
N THR A 56 5.05 -5.50 3.32
CA THR A 56 4.62 -4.10 3.46
C THR A 56 3.11 -3.97 3.26
N VAL A 57 2.49 -3.03 3.97
CA VAL A 57 1.14 -2.53 3.70
C VAL A 57 1.24 -1.03 3.48
N GLU A 58 1.17 -0.61 2.21
CA GLU A 58 1.55 0.71 1.74
C GLU A 58 0.57 1.34 0.74
N PRO A 59 -0.73 1.48 1.06
CA PRO A 59 -1.66 2.20 0.19
C PRO A 59 -1.22 3.66 -0.01
N GLY A 60 -1.25 4.13 -1.25
CA GLY A 60 -0.84 5.49 -1.61
C GLY A 60 -1.78 6.14 -2.63
N LEU A 61 -2.07 7.43 -2.43
CA LEU A 61 -2.86 8.25 -3.35
C LEU A 61 -1.99 9.33 -3.95
N TYR A 62 -2.15 9.54 -5.27
CA TYR A 62 -1.31 10.44 -6.03
C TYR A 62 -2.12 11.26 -7.01
N SER A 63 -1.73 12.52 -7.18
CA SER A 63 -2.25 13.51 -8.11
C SER A 63 -1.09 14.27 -8.74
N ALA A 64 -1.20 14.62 -10.03
CA ALA A 64 -0.17 15.41 -10.70
C ALA A 64 -0.13 16.85 -10.16
N LYS A 65 -1.28 17.42 -9.80
CA LYS A 65 -1.40 18.76 -9.24
C LYS A 65 -0.95 18.85 -7.79
N TYR A 66 -1.35 17.89 -6.95
CA TYR A 66 -1.18 17.98 -5.49
C TYR A 66 0.01 17.19 -4.94
N GLY A 67 0.58 16.25 -5.71
CA GLY A 67 1.60 15.31 -5.23
C GLY A 67 0.98 14.02 -4.70
N GLY A 68 1.60 13.39 -3.70
CA GLY A 68 1.08 12.12 -3.18
C GLY A 68 1.48 11.83 -1.75
N VAL A 69 0.68 10.98 -1.12
CA VAL A 69 0.88 10.48 0.24
C VAL A 69 0.77 8.96 0.21
N ARG A 70 1.74 8.31 0.85
CA ARG A 70 1.76 6.88 1.12
C ARG A 70 2.16 6.68 2.57
N VAL A 71 1.45 5.78 3.24
CA VAL A 71 1.74 5.36 4.62
C VAL A 71 2.05 3.88 4.54
N GLU A 72 3.20 3.49 5.06
CA GLU A 72 3.77 2.16 4.88
C GLU A 72 4.21 1.57 6.23
N ASP A 73 3.64 0.42 6.55
CA ASP A 73 4.04 -0.40 7.70
C ASP A 73 4.52 -1.77 7.22
N MET A 74 5.46 -2.36 7.94
CA MET A 74 5.84 -3.77 7.78
C MET A 74 5.08 -4.62 8.78
N VAL A 75 4.53 -5.73 8.28
CA VAL A 75 3.69 -6.63 9.06
C VAL A 75 4.21 -8.05 8.92
N ALA A 76 4.35 -8.75 10.06
CA ALA A 76 4.59 -10.18 10.11
C ALA A 76 3.30 -10.93 10.45
N VAL A 77 2.92 -11.89 9.62
CA VAL A 77 1.74 -12.72 9.85
C VAL A 77 2.08 -13.78 10.88
N THR A 78 1.23 -13.91 11.90
CA THR A 78 1.35 -14.95 12.93
C THR A 78 0.23 -15.97 12.77
N ALA A 79 0.33 -17.10 13.46
CA ALA A 79 -0.72 -18.14 13.40
C ALA A 79 -2.11 -17.64 13.84
N ASN A 80 -2.17 -16.55 14.62
CA ASN A 80 -3.41 -16.03 15.21
C ASN A 80 -3.69 -14.56 14.85
N GLY A 81 -3.01 -14.00 13.85
CA GLY A 81 -3.16 -12.59 13.49
C GLY A 81 -1.88 -12.04 12.87
N TYR A 82 -1.42 -10.89 13.36
CA TYR A 82 -0.23 -10.23 12.84
C TYR A 82 0.49 -9.41 13.90
N GLU A 83 1.76 -9.13 13.66
CA GLU A 83 2.58 -8.17 14.38
C GLU A 83 2.93 -7.02 13.44
N ASN A 84 2.66 -5.77 13.85
CA ASN A 84 3.11 -4.59 13.12
C ASN A 84 4.46 -4.15 13.70
N PHE A 85 5.48 -4.03 12.85
CA PHE A 85 6.83 -3.62 13.25
C PHE A 85 6.98 -2.11 13.39
N ASN A 86 6.02 -1.35 12.90
CA ASN A 86 6.05 0.09 12.83
C ASN A 86 5.12 0.70 13.87
N GLN A 87 5.53 1.86 14.39
CA GLN A 87 4.68 2.76 15.16
C GLN A 87 4.72 4.12 14.48
N LEU A 88 3.90 4.28 13.44
CA LEU A 88 3.73 5.59 12.83
C LEU A 88 2.85 6.45 13.74
N HIS A 89 3.32 7.67 14.01
CA HIS A 89 2.47 8.67 14.63
C HIS A 89 1.27 8.94 13.71
N SER A 90 0.07 8.95 14.27
CA SER A 90 -1.19 9.15 13.53
C SER A 90 -1.37 10.57 12.98
N GLY A 91 -0.32 11.40 13.00
CA GLY A 91 -0.31 12.77 12.52
C GLY A 91 0.80 12.99 11.50
N LEU A 92 0.59 13.94 10.59
CA LEU A 92 1.64 14.48 9.72
C LEU A 92 2.52 15.47 10.52
N ASP A 93 2.98 15.04 11.70
CA ASP A 93 3.99 15.75 12.47
C ASP A 93 5.27 14.94 12.41
N TRP A 94 6.27 15.49 11.71
CA TRP A 94 7.59 14.88 11.54
C TRP A 94 8.55 15.28 12.68
N LYS A 95 8.01 15.92 13.73
CA LYS A 95 8.73 16.31 14.94
C LYS A 95 8.38 15.42 16.12
#